data_AF-A0A3P3VVJ0-F1
#
_entry.id   AF-A0A3P3VVJ0-F1
#
_cell.length_a   1.000
_cell.length_b   1.000
_cell.length_c   1.000
_cell.angle_alpha   90.00
_cell.angle_beta   90.00
_cell.angle_gamma   90.00
#
_symmetry.space_group_name_H-M   'P 1'
#
loop_
_entity.id
_entity.type
_entity.pdbx_description
1 polymer ?
#
loop_
_entity_poly.entity_id
_entity_poly.type
_entity_poly.pdbx_seq_one_letter_code
_entity_poly.pdbx_strand_id
1 'polypeptide(L)'
;MRSRNNFYKVDKKGHINSSGAWSREFDSEYVGLIEIAQKLGEKKEHKFPNVKGKITIASELPYCISYQGVIQDFASMFPNVEIYLVDGIKNLK
;
A
#
# COMPACT_ATOMS: atom_id res chain seq x y z
N MET A 1 -10.00 1.47 -3.54
CA MET A 1 -8.94 0.49 -3.80
C MET A 1 -9.40 -0.49 -4.87
N ARG A 2 -8.51 -0.91 -5.78
CA ARG A 2 -8.85 -1.89 -6.82
C ARG A 2 -9.46 -3.16 -6.19
N SER A 3 -10.51 -3.67 -6.82
CA SER A 3 -11.29 -4.85 -6.39
C SER A 3 -10.42 -6.04 -5.96
N ARG A 4 -10.92 -6.88 -5.04
CA ARG A 4 -10.38 -8.18 -4.58
C ARG A 4 -9.94 -9.18 -5.67
N ASN A 5 -10.09 -8.86 -6.96
CA ASN A 5 -9.68 -9.70 -8.09
C ASN A 5 -8.51 -9.12 -8.90
N ASN A 6 -7.93 -7.98 -8.50
CA ASN A 6 -6.82 -7.36 -9.23
C ASN A 6 -5.71 -6.93 -8.26
N PHE A 7 -5.09 -7.95 -7.65
CA PHE A 7 -3.89 -7.77 -6.82
C PHE A 7 -2.76 -7.19 -7.68
N TYR A 8 -1.93 -6.34 -7.07
CA TYR A 8 -0.75 -5.82 -7.74
C TYR A 8 0.17 -6.98 -8.09
N LYS A 9 0.43 -7.15 -9.39
CA LYS A 9 1.46 -8.06 -9.89
C LYS A 9 2.68 -7.23 -10.23
N VAL A 10 3.84 -7.55 -9.65
CA VAL A 10 5.07 -6.79 -9.90
C VAL A 10 6.23 -7.71 -10.27
N ASP A 11 6.97 -7.35 -11.31
CA ASP A 11 8.17 -8.08 -11.72
C ASP A 11 9.41 -7.66 -10.91
N LYS A 12 10.53 -8.37 -11.12
CA LYS A 12 11.81 -8.07 -10.44
C LYS A 12 12.36 -6.66 -10.69
N LYS A 13 11.88 -5.96 -11.73
CA LYS A 13 12.30 -4.61 -12.10
C LYS A 13 11.33 -3.54 -11.59
N GLY A 14 10.25 -3.93 -10.91
CA GLY A 14 9.27 -3.01 -10.36
C GLY A 14 8.14 -2.64 -11.33
N HIS A 15 8.02 -3.27 -12.50
CA HIS A 15 6.92 -2.98 -13.40
C HIS A 15 5.61 -3.61 -12.93
N ILE A 16 4.54 -2.82 -13.00
CA ILE A 16 3.19 -3.23 -12.59
C ILE A 16 2.48 -3.93 -13.74
N ASN A 17 1.90 -5.11 -13.47
CA ASN A 17 1.13 -5.93 -14.41
C ASN A 17 1.90 -6.37 -15.66
N SER A 18 3.22 -6.51 -15.57
CA SER A 18 4.03 -7.07 -16.66
C SER A 18 3.92 -8.59 -16.76
N SER A 19 4.29 -9.15 -17.91
CA SER A 19 4.33 -10.60 -18.11
C SER A 19 5.37 -11.24 -17.19
N GLY A 20 4.98 -12.26 -16.41
CA GLY A 20 5.84 -12.91 -15.41
C GLY A 20 5.91 -12.20 -14.05
N ALA A 21 5.09 -11.17 -13.83
CA ALA A 21 4.99 -10.48 -12.56
C ALA A 21 4.34 -11.35 -11.47
N TRP A 22 4.85 -11.28 -10.25
CA TRP A 22 4.35 -12.06 -9.11
C TRP A 22 3.27 -11.31 -8.35
N SER A 23 2.24 -12.05 -7.89
CA SER A 23 1.21 -11.51 -7.01
C SER A 23 1.83 -11.03 -5.70
N ARG A 24 1.45 -9.84 -5.26
CA ARG A 24 1.91 -9.22 -4.01
C ARG A 24 0.82 -9.20 -2.95
N GLU A 25 -0.21 -10.05 -3.10
CA GLU A 25 -1.37 -10.10 -2.21
C GLU A 25 -1.05 -10.44 -0.75
N PHE A 26 0.11 -11.04 -0.50
CA PHE A 26 0.59 -11.43 0.84
C PHE A 26 1.67 -10.51 1.40
N ASP A 27 2.04 -9.43 0.70
CA ASP A 27 2.96 -8.45 1.25
C ASP A 27 2.34 -7.85 2.51
N SER A 28 3.01 -7.97 3.66
CA SER A 28 2.48 -7.53 4.96
C SER A 28 2.03 -6.08 4.95
N GLU A 29 2.74 -5.28 4.16
CA GLU A 29 2.51 -3.85 4.01
C GLU A 29 1.24 -3.60 3.17
N TYR A 30 0.96 -4.44 2.15
CA TYR A 30 -0.28 -4.39 1.37
C TYR A 30 -1.47 -4.71 2.26
N VAL A 31 -1.38 -5.84 2.97
CA VAL A 31 -2.43 -6.28 3.91
C VAL A 31 -2.74 -5.20 4.95
N GLY A 32 -1.72 -4.56 5.53
CA GLY A 32 -1.91 -3.51 6.52
C GLY A 32 -2.69 -2.29 6.00
N LEU A 33 -2.31 -1.74 4.85
CA LEU A 33 -3.03 -0.59 4.27
C LEU A 33 -4.45 -0.97 3.84
N ILE A 34 -4.64 -2.20 3.34
CA ILE A 34 -5.97 -2.70 3.00
C ILE A 34 -6.87 -2.79 4.23
N GLU A 35 -6.36 -3.36 5.31
CA GLU A 35 -7.14 -3.48 6.54
C GLU A 35 -7.53 -2.10 7.11
N ILE A 36 -6.63 -1.13 7.05
CA ILE A 36 -6.92 0.25 7.47
C ILE A 36 -8.02 0.84 6.59
N ALA A 37 -7.89 0.74 5.26
CA ALA A 37 -8.89 1.26 4.33
C ALA A 37 -10.27 0.61 4.57
N GLN A 38 -10.33 -0.70 4.77
CA GLN A 38 -11.56 -1.44 5.09
C GLN A 38 -12.19 -0.97 6.42
N LYS A 39 -11.38 -0.77 7.47
CA LYS A 39 -11.86 -0.25 8.77
C LYS A 39 -12.41 1.17 8.65
N LEU A 40 -11.89 1.96 7.72
CA LEU A 40 -12.37 3.32 7.42
C LEU A 40 -13.60 3.34 6.50
N GLY A 41 -14.16 2.16 6.16
CA GLY A 41 -15.38 2.06 5.36
C GLY A 41 -15.15 2.23 3.86
N GLU A 42 -13.97 1.84 3.37
CA GLU A 42 -13.59 1.84 1.96
C GLU A 42 -14.75 1.43 1.02
N LYS A 43 -14.98 2.24 -0.01
CA LYS A 43 -15.83 1.90 -1.16
C LYS A 43 -15.07 2.19 -2.43
N LYS A 44 -15.17 1.31 -3.43
CA LYS A 44 -14.55 1.54 -4.74
C LYS A 44 -14.93 2.91 -5.28
N GLU A 45 -13.94 3.61 -5.83
CA GLU A 45 -14.09 4.92 -6.50
C GLU A 45 -14.60 6.06 -5.59
N HIS A 46 -14.76 5.81 -4.29
CA HIS A 46 -15.14 6.83 -3.32
C HIS A 46 -13.91 7.45 -2.69
N LYS A 47 -13.88 8.78 -2.57
CA LYS A 47 -12.85 9.52 -1.84
C LYS A 47 -13.38 9.91 -0.47
N PHE A 48 -12.50 9.90 0.53
CA PHE A 48 -12.81 10.17 1.92
C PHE A 48 -12.06 11.43 2.39
N PRO A 49 -12.41 12.63 1.88
CA PRO A 49 -11.70 13.86 2.23
C PRO A 49 -11.92 14.27 3.69
N ASN A 50 -12.98 13.80 4.34
CA ASN A 50 -13.24 14.14 5.75
C ASN A 50 -12.37 13.33 6.73
N VAL A 51 -11.77 12.23 6.27
CA VAL A 51 -10.87 11.40 7.07
C VAL A 51 -9.49 12.04 7.06
N LYS A 52 -8.98 12.33 8.25
CA LYS A 52 -7.66 12.94 8.46
C LYS A 52 -6.85 12.09 9.42
N GLY A 53 -5.54 12.07 9.26
CA GLY A 53 -4.66 11.37 10.19
C GLY A 53 -3.27 11.20 9.66
N LYS A 54 -2.45 10.49 10.43
CA LYS A 54 -1.08 10.15 10.07
C LYS A 54 -0.89 8.65 10.28
N ILE A 55 -0.40 7.98 9.25
CA ILE A 55 0.00 6.58 9.26
C ILE A 55 1.51 6.55 9.15
N THR A 56 2.17 5.83 10.07
CA THR A 56 3.59 5.53 9.95
C THR A 56 3.74 4.04 9.77
N ILE A 57 4.33 3.65 8.65
CA ILE A 57 4.66 2.27 8.32
C ILE A 57 6.16 2.16 8.53
N ALA A 58 6.57 1.16 9.31
CA ALA A 58 7.96 0.88 9.61
C ALA A 58 8.27 -0.55 9.15
N SER A 59 9.32 -0.73 8.37
CA SER A 59 9.72 -2.03 7.82
C SER A 59 11.21 -2.26 8.04
N GLU A 60 11.57 -3.48 8.43
CA GLU A 60 12.98 -3.90 8.55
C GLU A 60 13.64 -4.00 7.17
N LEU A 61 12.84 -4.27 6.14
CA LEU A 61 13.29 -4.41 4.76
C LEU A 61 13.01 -3.12 3.96
N PRO A 62 13.83 -2.83 2.93
CA PRO A 62 13.51 -1.78 1.97
C PRO A 62 12.15 -2.02 1.34
N TYR A 63 11.32 -0.98 1.24
CA TYR A 63 10.05 -1.10 0.55
C TYR A 63 10.28 -1.54 -0.89
N CYS A 64 9.57 -2.59 -1.31
CA CYS A 64 9.63 -3.02 -2.69
C CYS A 64 8.92 -1.99 -3.58
N ILE A 65 9.39 -1.80 -4.82
CA ILE A 65 8.81 -0.87 -5.80
C ILE A 65 7.30 -1.13 -6.00
N SER A 66 6.84 -2.36 -5.75
CA SER A 66 5.43 -2.73 -5.74
C SER A 66 4.54 -1.94 -4.78
N TYR A 67 5.13 -1.35 -3.74
CA TYR A 67 4.40 -0.64 -2.70
C TYR A 67 3.95 0.76 -3.13
N GLN A 68 4.61 1.37 -4.12
CA GLN A 68 4.22 2.68 -4.64
C GLN A 68 2.79 2.72 -5.18
N GLY A 69 2.35 1.67 -5.87
CA GLY A 69 1.00 1.63 -6.45
C GLY A 69 -0.11 1.58 -5.39
N VAL A 70 0.13 0.85 -4.29
CA VAL A 70 -0.82 0.69 -3.17
C VAL A 70 -0.94 1.99 -2.39
N ILE A 71 0.19 2.62 -2.09
CA ILE A 71 0.23 3.92 -1.42
C ILE A 71 -0.44 4.99 -2.26
N GLN A 72 -0.21 5.01 -3.58
CA GLN A 72 -0.87 5.96 -4.47
C GLN A 72 -2.38 5.78 -4.49
N ASP A 73 -2.88 4.54 -4.56
CA ASP A 73 -4.31 4.24 -4.48
C ASP A 73 -4.89 4.69 -3.14
N PHE A 74 -4.20 4.42 -2.04
CA PHE A 74 -4.61 4.84 -0.70
C PHE A 74 -4.62 6.37 -0.56
N ALA A 75 -3.56 7.05 -0.98
CA ALA A 75 -3.45 8.51 -0.92
C ALA A 75 -4.51 9.21 -1.80
N SER A 76 -4.86 8.62 -2.96
CA SER A 76 -5.95 9.11 -3.79
C SER A 76 -7.31 8.97 -3.11
N MET A 77 -7.48 7.89 -2.32
CA MET A 77 -8.71 7.57 -1.61
C MET A 77 -8.87 8.37 -0.31
N PHE A 78 -7.78 8.62 0.40
CA PHE A 78 -7.71 9.34 1.68
C PHE A 78 -6.73 10.52 1.57
N PRO A 79 -7.11 11.60 0.86
CA PRO A 79 -6.18 12.68 0.51
C PRO A 79 -5.65 13.49 1.68
N ASN A 80 -6.31 13.41 2.85
CA ASN A 80 -5.91 14.11 4.07
C ASN A 80 -5.30 13.17 5.12
N VAL A 81 -4.93 11.95 4.72
CA VAL A 81 -4.15 11.02 5.54
C VAL A 81 -2.70 11.05 5.08
N GLU A 82 -1.80 11.46 5.96
CA GLU A 82 -0.36 11.48 5.67
C GLU A 82 0.24 10.09 5.90
N ILE A 83 1.03 9.59 4.95
CA ILE A 83 1.73 8.31 5.07
C ILE A 83 3.23 8.59 5.18
N TYR A 84 3.83 8.11 6.26
CA TYR A 84 5.27 8.11 6.50
C TYR A 84 5.78 6.69 6.39
N LEU A 85 6.82 6.52 5.57
CA LEU A 85 7.50 5.26 5.34
C LEU A 85 8.86 5.32 6.03
N VAL A 86 9.15 4.33 6.85
CA VAL A 86 10.44 4.18 7.53
C VAL A 86 10.97 2.79 7.21
N ASP A 87 11.90 2.71 6.26
CA ASP A 87 12.53 1.45 5.85
C ASP A 87 13.94 1.30 6.41
N GLY A 88 14.46 0.07 6.28
CA GLY A 88 15.84 -0.24 6.60
C GLY A 88 16.15 -0.14 8.09
N ILE A 89 15.13 -0.27 8.95
CA ILE A 89 15.31 -0.37 10.39
C ILE A 89 15.97 -1.70 10.69
N LYS A 90 17.30 -1.72 10.65
CA LYS A 90 18.07 -2.80 11.24
C LYS A 90 17.95 -2.64 12.75
N ASN A 91 17.51 -3.70 13.44
CA ASN A 91 17.65 -3.78 14.89
C ASN A 91 19.11 -3.46 15.24
N LEU A 92 19.37 -2.24 15.75
CA LEU A 92 20.64 -1.87 16.35
C LEU A 92 20.73 -2.68 17.65
N LYS A 93 21.39 -3.83 17.56
CA LYS A 93 21.80 -4.63 18.71
C LYS A 93 23.06 -4.04 19.31
#